data_AF-A0A1Y4GVP0-F1
#
_entry.id   AF-A0A1Y4GVP0-F1
#
_cell.length_a   1.000
_cell.length_b   1.000
_cell.length_c   1.000
_cell.angle_alpha   90.00
_cell.angle_beta   90.00
_cell.angle_gamma   90.00
#
_symmetry.space_group_name_H-M   'P 1'
#
loop_
_entity.id
_entity.type
_entity.pdbx_description
1 polymer ?
#
loop_
_entity_poly.entity_id
_entity_poly.type
_entity_poly.pdbx_seq_one_letter_code
_entity_poly.pdbx_strand_id
1 'polypeptide(L)'
;MNRIKKSQVLMFFFTLCVMSSCEGEKDLIVSDFKSPIHTKELYLVGDAVPTGWSFEDPTPMQCSETDPYIFVYKGQLHEGEFKVSLAPTSSLDVDFIRPIYYGQEIGKEPLEAVKFQMHADNPDEKWLVVANGTYELTFNLRDWTLSTEYLGEFVQPEVAPIETETLYIVGSATSIGWNIGNAPETAKKSKYIFEYECWLNEGELRATTKRAWGYHIRPVTDHVKIGKDGIENENFMYVWDPDINWLVTDPGNYHLTFDLENWTLKTEFLGGENPDPEVKKPIETSTLFMVGDATVNGWNGDAMTALTRDASDSHVFTYEGNLYAGEFKVYPKSGDEYPSWDAIRPLGGNRPITKTDITEEEFDYSLNPDYKWVVKDAGKYRLTLNLSKWTMSCSYLGTLEDIEIPVNPIETEEFFILGDAAPSGWDIYNPTPVTRVSKYIFVYDGHLNAGRMRATPVKDWGIHVRPKSDNSPIGINGVASSGFIYTANPDYNWNVEKAGNYKLTFDLEHWTIKAEYKD
;
A
#
# COMPACT_ATOMS: atom_id res chain seq x y z
N MET A 1 -68.91 44.13 16.27
CA MET A 1 -68.18 44.70 15.11
C MET A 1 -66.69 44.61 15.48
N ASN A 2 -65.79 43.97 14.73
CA ASN A 2 -65.87 43.46 13.34
C ASN A 2 -65.44 41.98 13.17
N ARG A 3 -65.49 41.50 11.91
CA ARG A 3 -65.26 40.14 11.36
C ARG A 3 -63.73 39.83 11.23
N ILE A 4 -63.16 38.65 10.85
CA ILE A 4 -63.53 37.25 10.44
C ILE A 4 -62.24 36.36 10.53
N LYS A 5 -62.14 35.01 10.46
CA LYS A 5 -63.05 33.83 10.34
C LYS A 5 -62.88 32.96 11.63
N LYS A 6 -62.52 31.66 11.78
CA LYS A 6 -62.46 30.32 11.09
C LYS A 6 -62.51 29.27 12.27
N SER A 7 -62.64 27.94 12.21
CA SER A 7 -62.84 26.88 11.19
C SER A 7 -63.50 25.66 11.90
N GLN A 8 -64.17 24.73 11.19
CA GLN A 8 -64.92 23.59 11.77
C GLN A 8 -64.90 22.38 10.78
N VAL A 9 -65.34 21.13 11.05
CA VAL A 9 -66.06 20.54 12.21
C VAL A 9 -65.89 18.98 12.32
N LEU A 10 -65.95 18.45 13.56
CA LEU A 10 -66.42 17.11 14.02
C LEU A 10 -65.72 15.77 13.67
N MET A 11 -66.08 14.77 14.49
CA MET A 11 -65.65 13.36 14.64
C MET A 11 -66.78 12.40 14.24
N PHE A 12 -66.49 11.14 13.88
CA PHE A 12 -67.52 10.09 13.69
C PHE A 12 -67.11 8.69 14.21
N PHE A 13 -68.11 7.83 14.40
CA PHE A 13 -68.01 6.50 15.04
C PHE A 13 -67.84 5.34 14.04
N PHE A 14 -67.37 4.19 14.53
CA PHE A 14 -67.14 2.95 13.78
C PHE A 14 -68.32 1.97 13.89
N THR A 15 -68.74 1.35 12.78
CA THR A 15 -69.62 0.16 12.75
C THR A 15 -69.26 -0.71 11.53
N LEU A 16 -69.56 -2.02 11.58
CA LEU A 16 -68.99 -3.06 10.71
C LEU A 16 -69.99 -3.65 9.68
N CYS A 17 -69.44 -4.31 8.63
CA CYS A 17 -69.94 -5.52 7.94
C CYS A 17 -70.29 -5.48 6.41
N VAL A 18 -69.46 -6.22 5.64
CA VAL A 18 -69.83 -7.37 4.76
C VAL A 18 -70.15 -7.12 3.25
N MET A 19 -69.18 -7.56 2.43
CA MET A 19 -69.24 -8.28 1.12
C MET A 19 -69.32 -7.56 -0.26
N SER A 20 -68.37 -8.01 -1.11
CA SER A 20 -68.42 -8.24 -2.57
C SER A 20 -68.56 -7.08 -3.57
N SER A 21 -67.46 -6.79 -4.28
CA SER A 21 -67.45 -6.58 -5.74
C SER A 21 -66.09 -7.05 -6.31
N CYS A 22 -66.00 -7.25 -7.63
CA CYS A 22 -64.80 -7.72 -8.31
C CYS A 22 -63.73 -6.63 -8.43
N GLU A 23 -62.48 -6.98 -8.15
CA GLU A 23 -61.31 -6.29 -8.68
C GLU A 23 -60.39 -7.31 -9.36
N GLY A 24 -59.95 -7.00 -10.58
CA GLY A 24 -58.93 -7.76 -11.28
C GLY A 24 -57.59 -7.08 -11.05
N GLU A 25 -56.85 -7.50 -10.02
CA GLU A 25 -55.47 -7.07 -9.86
C GLU A 25 -54.66 -7.52 -11.07
N LYS A 26 -53.83 -6.61 -11.60
CA LYS A 26 -52.87 -6.94 -12.64
C LYS A 26 -51.59 -7.38 -11.95
N ASP A 27 -51.08 -8.56 -12.31
CA ASP A 27 -49.75 -8.98 -11.89
C ASP A 27 -48.72 -7.92 -12.29
N LEU A 28 -48.01 -7.38 -11.29
CA LEU A 28 -46.89 -6.48 -11.50
C LEU A 28 -45.68 -7.31 -11.95
N ILE A 29 -45.61 -7.55 -13.26
CA ILE A 29 -44.41 -8.09 -13.91
C ILE A 29 -43.30 -7.04 -13.79
N VAL A 30 -42.51 -7.13 -12.72
CA VAL A 30 -41.22 -6.43 -12.61
C VAL A 30 -40.28 -7.11 -13.59
N SER A 31 -40.05 -6.46 -14.73
CA SER A 31 -39.13 -6.94 -15.75
C SER A 31 -37.70 -6.50 -15.42
N ASP A 32 -36.86 -7.42 -14.98
CA ASP A 32 -35.40 -7.24 -14.81
C ASP A 32 -34.68 -7.19 -16.18
N PHE A 33 -35.22 -6.39 -17.10
CA PHE A 33 -34.65 -6.16 -18.42
C PHE A 33 -33.51 -5.15 -18.33
N LYS A 34 -32.29 -5.65 -18.11
CA LYS A 34 -31.09 -4.88 -18.43
C LYS A 34 -31.12 -4.51 -19.92
N SER A 35 -30.82 -3.25 -20.23
CA SER A 35 -30.60 -2.84 -21.62
C SER A 35 -29.42 -3.59 -22.23
N PRO A 36 -29.43 -3.88 -23.55
CA PRO A 36 -28.24 -4.33 -24.26
C PRO A 36 -27.03 -3.42 -24.03
N ILE A 37 -25.83 -4.00 -23.93
CA ILE A 37 -24.58 -3.23 -23.94
C ILE A 37 -24.29 -2.84 -25.39
N HIS A 38 -24.11 -1.53 -25.62
CA HIS A 38 -23.85 -0.98 -26.95
C HIS A 38 -22.37 -0.59 -27.09
N THR A 39 -21.59 -1.43 -27.78
CA THR A 39 -20.22 -1.11 -28.21
C THR A 39 -20.04 -1.51 -29.69
N LYS A 40 -18.93 -1.08 -30.29
CA LYS A 40 -18.47 -1.57 -31.61
C LYS A 40 -17.36 -2.61 -31.49
N GLU A 41 -16.66 -2.61 -30.36
CA GLU A 41 -15.40 -3.30 -30.13
C GLU A 41 -15.46 -3.92 -28.72
N LEU A 42 -14.84 -5.08 -28.55
CA LEU A 42 -14.84 -5.84 -27.30
C LEU A 42 -13.49 -6.55 -27.20
N TYR A 43 -12.90 -6.59 -26.00
CA TYR A 43 -11.53 -7.06 -25.81
C TYR A 43 -11.38 -7.91 -24.55
N LEU A 44 -10.56 -8.96 -24.62
CA LEU A 44 -10.17 -9.75 -23.46
C LEU A 44 -8.90 -9.15 -22.82
N VAL A 45 -8.81 -9.16 -21.49
CA VAL A 45 -7.62 -8.74 -20.74
C VAL A 45 -7.40 -9.71 -19.58
N GLY A 46 -6.21 -10.29 -19.48
CA GLY A 46 -5.89 -11.31 -18.49
C GLY A 46 -4.67 -12.15 -18.86
N ASP A 47 -4.09 -12.86 -17.89
CA ASP A 47 -2.99 -13.82 -18.08
C ASP A 47 -3.41 -15.07 -18.87
N ALA A 48 -4.71 -15.34 -18.98
CA ALA A 48 -5.24 -16.40 -19.85
C ALA A 48 -5.28 -16.07 -21.36
N VAL A 49 -4.97 -14.83 -21.78
CA VAL A 49 -5.22 -14.36 -23.17
C VAL A 49 -3.99 -13.69 -23.81
N PRO A 50 -3.77 -13.81 -25.15
CA PRO A 50 -2.49 -13.53 -25.83
C PRO A 50 -1.80 -12.16 -25.66
N THR A 51 -2.43 -11.18 -25.02
CA THR A 51 -1.87 -9.86 -24.70
C THR A 51 -1.59 -9.66 -23.21
N GLY A 52 -1.83 -10.67 -22.37
CA GLY A 52 -1.75 -10.59 -20.92
C GLY A 52 -2.67 -9.52 -20.33
N TRP A 53 -2.23 -8.95 -19.20
CA TRP A 53 -2.83 -7.79 -18.54
C TRP A 53 -2.55 -6.44 -19.25
N SER A 54 -2.46 -6.43 -20.59
CA SER A 54 -2.37 -5.22 -21.40
C SER A 54 -3.75 -4.57 -21.54
N PHE A 55 -3.91 -3.35 -21.00
CA PHE A 55 -5.14 -2.57 -21.12
C PHE A 55 -5.10 -1.56 -22.29
N GLU A 56 -3.91 -1.08 -22.68
CA GLU A 56 -3.73 -0.13 -23.79
C GLU A 56 -3.65 -0.81 -25.17
N ASP A 57 -3.25 -2.08 -25.22
CA ASP A 57 -3.28 -2.94 -26.41
C ASP A 57 -3.85 -4.34 -26.04
N PRO A 58 -5.18 -4.45 -25.80
CA PRO A 58 -5.84 -5.66 -25.30
C PRO A 58 -6.28 -6.62 -26.42
N THR A 59 -6.47 -7.90 -26.12
CA THR A 59 -6.80 -8.95 -27.11
C THR A 59 -8.16 -8.70 -27.75
N PRO A 60 -8.26 -8.42 -29.07
CA PRO A 60 -9.52 -8.03 -29.71
C PRO A 60 -10.44 -9.23 -30.00
N MET A 61 -11.75 -9.00 -29.88
CA MET A 61 -12.81 -9.92 -30.32
C MET A 61 -13.42 -9.48 -31.64
N GLN A 62 -13.87 -10.43 -32.47
CA GLN A 62 -14.57 -10.14 -33.72
C GLN A 62 -16.06 -9.89 -33.47
N CYS A 63 -16.54 -8.70 -33.81
CA CYS A 63 -17.98 -8.42 -33.88
C CYS A 63 -18.63 -9.20 -35.04
N SER A 64 -19.81 -9.78 -34.82
CA SER A 64 -20.54 -10.54 -35.85
C SER A 64 -21.05 -9.64 -36.97
N GLU A 65 -20.79 -10.04 -38.22
CA GLU A 65 -21.28 -9.35 -39.43
C GLU A 65 -22.83 -9.30 -39.53
N THR A 66 -23.53 -10.15 -38.77
CA THR A 66 -25.00 -10.29 -38.84
C THR A 66 -25.73 -9.83 -37.58
N ASP A 67 -25.04 -9.66 -36.44
CA ASP A 67 -25.64 -9.19 -35.19
C ASP A 67 -24.65 -8.34 -34.37
N PRO A 68 -24.82 -7.00 -34.27
CA PRO A 68 -23.88 -6.10 -33.62
C PRO A 68 -23.82 -6.24 -32.08
N TYR A 69 -24.55 -7.19 -31.49
CA TYR A 69 -24.47 -7.53 -30.07
C TYR A 69 -23.73 -8.86 -29.82
N ILE A 70 -23.29 -9.56 -30.86
CA ILE A 70 -22.54 -10.82 -30.74
C ILE A 70 -21.06 -10.55 -31.05
N PHE A 71 -20.20 -10.87 -30.09
CA PHE A 71 -18.75 -10.78 -30.22
C PHE A 71 -18.14 -12.16 -29.99
N VAL A 72 -17.25 -12.57 -30.88
CA VAL A 72 -16.65 -13.90 -30.89
C VAL A 72 -15.12 -13.79 -30.85
N TYR A 73 -14.51 -14.52 -29.93
CA TYR A 73 -13.07 -14.76 -29.93
C TYR A 73 -12.85 -16.21 -30.35
N LYS A 74 -11.97 -16.44 -31.34
CA LYS A 74 -11.47 -17.78 -31.69
C LYS A 74 -9.95 -17.73 -31.65
N GLY A 75 -9.34 -18.48 -30.75
CA GLY A 75 -7.91 -18.40 -30.49
C GLY A 75 -7.50 -19.26 -29.32
N GLN A 76 -6.26 -19.09 -28.86
CA GLN A 76 -5.72 -19.92 -27.79
C GLN A 76 -5.86 -19.23 -26.45
N LEU A 77 -6.33 -19.98 -25.45
CA LEU A 77 -6.38 -19.56 -24.06
C LEU A 77 -5.45 -20.44 -23.22
N HIS A 78 -4.89 -19.80 -22.20
CA HIS A 78 -4.02 -20.42 -21.21
C HIS A 78 -4.73 -20.62 -19.88
N GLU A 79 -4.26 -21.55 -19.07
CA GLU A 79 -4.64 -21.59 -17.66
C GLU A 79 -4.24 -20.28 -16.97
N GLY A 80 -5.18 -19.63 -16.30
CA GLY A 80 -5.06 -18.24 -15.83
C GLY A 80 -6.39 -17.51 -15.75
N GLU A 81 -6.38 -16.24 -15.37
CA GLU A 81 -7.58 -15.41 -15.23
C GLU A 81 -7.80 -14.42 -16.40
N PHE A 82 -9.06 -14.02 -16.67
CA PHE A 82 -9.36 -12.86 -17.53
C PHE A 82 -10.68 -12.15 -17.22
N LYS A 83 -10.78 -10.88 -17.63
CA LYS A 83 -12.02 -10.08 -17.72
C LYS A 83 -12.11 -9.37 -19.07
N VAL A 84 -13.22 -8.69 -19.34
CA VAL A 84 -13.51 -8.15 -20.69
C VAL A 84 -13.73 -6.63 -20.66
N SER A 85 -13.08 -5.91 -21.57
CA SER A 85 -13.18 -4.45 -21.71
C SER A 85 -13.98 -4.05 -22.96
N LEU A 86 -14.67 -2.90 -22.88
CA LEU A 86 -15.38 -2.29 -24.02
C LEU A 86 -14.48 -1.44 -24.93
N ALA A 87 -13.25 -1.11 -24.49
CA ALA A 87 -12.27 -0.31 -25.22
C ALA A 87 -10.84 -0.53 -24.67
N PRO A 88 -9.78 -0.20 -25.43
CA PRO A 88 -8.45 0.00 -24.87
C PRO A 88 -8.46 1.21 -23.93
N THR A 89 -7.76 1.11 -22.80
CA THR A 89 -7.82 2.08 -21.69
C THR A 89 -6.50 2.17 -20.93
N SER A 90 -6.19 3.37 -20.43
CA SER A 90 -5.12 3.62 -19.45
C SER A 90 -5.66 3.80 -18.02
N SER A 91 -6.99 3.72 -17.84
CA SER A 91 -7.67 3.74 -16.54
C SER A 91 -8.23 2.36 -16.19
N LEU A 92 -8.07 1.96 -14.93
CA LEU A 92 -8.73 0.79 -14.33
C LEU A 92 -10.08 1.13 -13.67
N ASP A 93 -10.33 2.43 -13.43
CA ASP A 93 -11.64 2.98 -13.05
C ASP A 93 -12.49 3.12 -14.33
N VAL A 94 -12.93 1.97 -14.84
CA VAL A 94 -13.87 1.80 -15.96
C VAL A 94 -14.67 0.51 -15.77
N ASP A 95 -15.86 0.44 -16.37
CA ASP A 95 -16.71 -0.75 -16.36
C ASP A 95 -16.10 -1.90 -17.18
N PHE A 96 -15.79 -3.02 -16.52
CA PHE A 96 -15.42 -4.29 -17.15
C PHE A 96 -16.58 -5.27 -17.13
N ILE A 97 -16.73 -6.09 -18.17
CA ILE A 97 -17.60 -7.27 -18.21
C ILE A 97 -16.91 -8.43 -17.47
N ARG A 98 -17.65 -9.09 -16.57
CA ARG A 98 -17.15 -10.00 -15.53
C ARG A 98 -18.14 -11.15 -15.26
N PRO A 99 -17.73 -12.32 -14.77
CA PRO A 99 -18.67 -13.35 -14.32
C PRO A 99 -19.47 -12.89 -13.09
N ILE A 100 -20.59 -13.58 -12.83
CA ILE A 100 -21.44 -13.37 -11.64
C ILE A 100 -20.75 -13.84 -10.34
N TYR A 101 -19.74 -14.70 -10.47
CA TYR A 101 -18.97 -15.26 -9.35
C TYR A 101 -17.48 -15.23 -9.68
N TYR A 102 -16.64 -14.93 -8.68
CA TYR A 102 -15.19 -14.97 -8.82
C TYR A 102 -14.73 -16.37 -9.24
N GLY A 103 -13.81 -16.46 -10.20
CA GLY A 103 -13.21 -17.74 -10.60
C GLY A 103 -14.20 -18.69 -11.28
N GLN A 104 -15.17 -18.15 -12.04
CA GLN A 104 -16.03 -19.00 -12.86
C GLN A 104 -15.17 -19.76 -13.87
N GLU A 105 -15.09 -21.08 -13.72
CA GLU A 105 -14.22 -21.94 -14.51
C GLU A 105 -14.64 -22.01 -15.99
N ILE A 106 -13.65 -21.93 -16.88
CA ILE A 106 -13.75 -22.25 -18.30
C ILE A 106 -12.76 -23.39 -18.58
N GLY A 107 -13.28 -24.55 -18.96
CA GLY A 107 -12.49 -25.74 -19.27
C GLY A 107 -12.97 -26.42 -20.53
N LYS A 108 -12.65 -27.72 -20.68
CA LYS A 108 -12.98 -28.48 -21.90
C LYS A 108 -14.48 -28.74 -22.09
N GLU A 109 -15.28 -28.64 -21.04
CA GLU A 109 -16.75 -28.70 -21.10
C GLU A 109 -17.33 -27.31 -21.44
N PRO A 110 -18.30 -27.22 -22.37
CA PRO A 110 -18.84 -25.94 -22.83
C PRO A 110 -19.75 -25.27 -21.78
N LEU A 111 -19.64 -23.95 -21.66
CA LEU A 111 -20.62 -23.13 -20.96
C LEU A 111 -21.71 -22.70 -21.96
N GLU A 112 -22.98 -22.98 -21.66
CA GLU A 112 -24.11 -22.54 -22.49
C GLU A 112 -24.79 -21.31 -21.88
N ALA A 113 -24.63 -20.15 -22.52
CA ALA A 113 -25.36 -18.91 -22.23
C ALA A 113 -25.35 -18.49 -20.73
N VAL A 114 -24.24 -18.69 -20.04
CA VAL A 114 -24.07 -18.30 -18.63
C VAL A 114 -24.11 -16.77 -18.51
N LYS A 115 -24.79 -16.26 -17.47
CA LYS A 115 -24.96 -14.81 -17.29
C LYS A 115 -23.65 -14.14 -16.86
N PHE A 116 -23.47 -12.89 -17.26
CA PHE A 116 -22.37 -12.02 -16.81
C PHE A 116 -22.89 -10.71 -16.18
N GLN A 117 -22.02 -10.00 -15.49
CA GLN A 117 -22.24 -8.65 -14.96
C GLN A 117 -21.22 -7.67 -15.53
N MET A 118 -21.36 -6.39 -15.17
CA MET A 118 -20.48 -5.32 -15.62
C MET A 118 -20.38 -4.25 -14.53
N HIS A 119 -19.16 -3.91 -14.11
CA HIS A 119 -18.85 -2.85 -13.14
C HIS A 119 -17.34 -2.56 -13.07
N ALA A 120 -17.00 -1.34 -12.66
CA ALA A 120 -15.68 -0.94 -12.19
C ALA A 120 -15.29 -1.55 -10.82
N ASP A 121 -14.10 -1.19 -10.34
CA ASP A 121 -13.57 -1.44 -8.99
C ASP A 121 -13.72 -2.88 -8.46
N ASN A 122 -14.23 -3.02 -7.22
CA ASN A 122 -14.27 -4.22 -6.41
C ASN A 122 -15.74 -4.63 -6.14
N PRO A 123 -16.05 -5.94 -6.05
CA PRO A 123 -15.14 -7.08 -6.31
C PRO A 123 -14.57 -7.10 -7.74
N ASP A 124 -13.40 -7.71 -7.89
CA ASP A 124 -12.67 -7.77 -9.17
C ASP A 124 -12.80 -9.17 -9.81
N GLU A 125 -14.03 -9.64 -10.01
CA GLU A 125 -14.31 -10.95 -10.61
C GLU A 125 -13.72 -11.08 -12.02
N LYS A 126 -13.22 -12.29 -12.28
CA LYS A 126 -12.62 -12.77 -13.52
C LYS A 126 -13.09 -14.19 -13.78
N TRP A 127 -13.11 -14.60 -15.04
CA TRP A 127 -13.16 -16.01 -15.40
C TRP A 127 -11.80 -16.65 -15.12
N LEU A 128 -11.81 -17.92 -14.73
CA LEU A 128 -10.60 -18.73 -14.55
C LEU A 128 -10.59 -19.80 -15.64
N VAL A 129 -9.63 -19.75 -16.55
CA VAL A 129 -9.42 -20.86 -17.50
C VAL A 129 -8.66 -21.97 -16.77
N VAL A 130 -9.21 -23.18 -16.80
CA VAL A 130 -8.70 -24.36 -16.06
C VAL A 130 -8.20 -25.48 -16.98
N ALA A 131 -8.05 -25.20 -18.28
CA ALA A 131 -7.37 -26.07 -19.23
C ALA A 131 -6.80 -25.26 -20.40
N ASN A 132 -5.50 -25.38 -20.68
CA ASN A 132 -4.89 -24.84 -21.89
C ASN A 132 -5.58 -25.39 -23.17
N GLY A 133 -5.80 -24.54 -24.18
CA GLY A 133 -6.42 -24.99 -25.43
C GLY A 133 -6.74 -23.91 -26.45
N THR A 134 -7.24 -24.35 -27.61
CA THR A 134 -7.93 -23.47 -28.56
C THR A 134 -9.43 -23.42 -28.21
N TYR A 135 -9.97 -22.22 -28.08
CA TYR A 135 -11.36 -21.98 -27.65
C TYR A 135 -12.12 -21.07 -28.62
N GLU A 136 -13.44 -21.19 -28.57
CA GLU A 136 -14.38 -20.17 -29.01
C GLU A 136 -15.12 -19.57 -27.81
N LEU A 137 -15.03 -18.25 -27.63
CA LEU A 137 -15.80 -17.51 -26.63
C LEU A 137 -16.80 -16.61 -27.35
N THR A 138 -18.09 -16.81 -27.10
CA THR A 138 -19.18 -16.00 -27.68
C THR A 138 -19.85 -15.15 -26.60
N PHE A 139 -19.61 -13.84 -26.62
CA PHE A 139 -20.29 -12.87 -25.78
C PHE A 139 -21.52 -12.31 -26.51
N ASN A 140 -22.69 -12.47 -25.90
CA ASN A 140 -23.94 -11.86 -26.33
C ASN A 140 -24.29 -10.69 -25.40
N LEU A 141 -24.05 -9.48 -25.91
CA LEU A 141 -24.24 -8.21 -25.22
C LEU A 141 -25.70 -7.76 -25.14
N ARG A 142 -26.61 -8.40 -25.89
CA ARG A 142 -28.06 -8.17 -25.77
C ARG A 142 -28.61 -8.90 -24.56
N ASP A 143 -28.30 -10.18 -24.45
CA ASP A 143 -28.89 -11.07 -23.46
C ASP A 143 -28.02 -11.22 -22.19
N TRP A 144 -26.87 -10.54 -22.14
CA TRP A 144 -25.89 -10.53 -21.04
C TRP A 144 -25.35 -11.94 -20.74
N THR A 145 -24.92 -12.67 -21.78
CA THR A 145 -24.43 -14.06 -21.65
C THR A 145 -23.11 -14.33 -22.35
N LEU A 146 -22.30 -15.21 -21.76
CA LEU A 146 -21.17 -15.88 -22.39
C LEU A 146 -21.57 -17.32 -22.76
N SER A 147 -21.12 -17.81 -23.92
CA SER A 147 -20.99 -19.24 -24.21
C SER A 147 -19.55 -19.60 -24.57
N THR A 148 -19.10 -20.81 -24.25
CA THR A 148 -17.74 -21.29 -24.56
C THR A 148 -17.76 -22.64 -25.28
N GLU A 149 -16.81 -22.88 -26.18
CA GLU A 149 -16.58 -24.17 -26.84
C GLU A 149 -15.07 -24.48 -26.88
N TYR A 150 -14.70 -25.72 -26.56
CA TYR A 150 -13.31 -26.20 -26.64
C TYR A 150 -13.05 -26.79 -28.02
N LEU A 151 -12.22 -26.11 -28.83
CA LEU A 151 -11.96 -26.47 -30.23
C LEU A 151 -10.78 -27.45 -30.37
N GLY A 152 -9.90 -27.54 -29.38
CA GLY A 152 -8.78 -28.49 -29.38
C GLY A 152 -7.68 -28.14 -28.37
N GLU A 153 -6.66 -28.99 -28.29
CA GLU A 153 -5.47 -28.79 -27.45
C GLU A 153 -4.70 -27.52 -27.83
N PHE A 154 -3.83 -27.05 -26.93
CA PHE A 154 -2.97 -25.91 -27.20
C PHE A 154 -1.88 -26.26 -28.22
N VAL A 155 -1.79 -25.46 -29.27
CA VAL A 155 -0.80 -25.56 -30.36
C VAL A 155 0.37 -24.64 -30.05
N GLN A 156 1.50 -25.24 -29.67
CA GLN A 156 2.75 -24.51 -29.45
C GLN A 156 3.27 -23.91 -30.78
N PRO A 157 3.94 -22.74 -30.74
CA PRO A 157 4.59 -22.18 -31.92
C PRO A 157 5.64 -23.13 -32.49
N GLU A 158 5.81 -23.13 -33.82
CA GLU A 158 6.81 -23.98 -34.48
C GLU A 158 8.23 -23.65 -34.00
N VAL A 159 9.01 -24.68 -33.66
CA VAL A 159 10.40 -24.55 -33.21
C VAL A 159 11.26 -23.92 -34.32
N ALA A 160 11.67 -22.68 -34.11
CA ALA A 160 12.46 -21.88 -35.04
C ALA A 160 13.74 -21.37 -34.35
N PRO A 161 14.95 -21.63 -34.88
CA PRO A 161 16.19 -21.31 -34.18
C PRO A 161 16.33 -19.84 -33.77
N ILE A 162 16.52 -19.58 -32.47
CA ILE A 162 16.59 -18.23 -31.91
C ILE A 162 18.03 -17.72 -32.03
N GLU A 163 18.29 -16.92 -33.05
CA GLU A 163 19.59 -16.24 -33.21
C GLU A 163 19.70 -15.04 -32.25
N THR A 164 20.61 -15.15 -31.27
CA THR A 164 20.98 -14.06 -30.36
C THR A 164 22.48 -14.12 -30.02
N GLU A 165 23.06 -12.99 -29.64
CA GLU A 165 24.41 -12.95 -29.04
C GLU A 165 24.39 -13.08 -27.51
N THR A 166 23.26 -12.76 -26.87
CA THR A 166 23.11 -12.80 -25.42
C THR A 166 21.83 -13.49 -24.98
N LEU A 167 21.89 -14.12 -23.81
CA LEU A 167 20.76 -14.77 -23.13
C LEU A 167 20.95 -14.56 -21.63
N TYR A 168 19.89 -14.16 -20.95
CA TYR A 168 19.86 -13.83 -19.52
C TYR A 168 18.81 -14.68 -18.81
N ILE A 169 19.00 -14.97 -17.52
CA ILE A 169 17.94 -15.55 -16.66
C ILE A 169 17.43 -14.53 -15.63
N VAL A 170 16.15 -14.63 -15.26
CA VAL A 170 15.49 -13.71 -14.31
C VAL A 170 14.36 -14.44 -13.59
N GLY A 171 14.11 -14.10 -12.32
CA GLY A 171 13.05 -14.70 -11.51
C GLY A 171 13.39 -14.78 -10.02
N SER A 172 12.41 -15.05 -9.17
CA SER A 172 12.57 -15.15 -7.71
C SER A 172 13.52 -16.26 -7.25
N ALA A 173 13.70 -17.33 -8.05
CA ALA A 173 14.74 -18.33 -7.81
C ALA A 173 16.17 -17.78 -8.00
N THR A 174 16.36 -16.69 -8.75
CA THR A 174 17.68 -16.12 -9.04
C THR A 174 18.11 -15.09 -8.00
N SER A 175 19.42 -14.89 -7.82
CA SER A 175 19.98 -13.92 -6.86
C SER A 175 19.69 -12.44 -7.14
N ILE A 176 19.00 -12.11 -8.24
CA ILE A 176 18.54 -10.76 -8.57
C ILE A 176 17.00 -10.64 -8.64
N GLY A 177 16.27 -11.70 -8.30
CA GLY A 177 14.80 -11.71 -8.33
C GLY A 177 14.24 -11.35 -9.71
N TRP A 178 13.19 -10.51 -9.72
CA TRP A 178 12.60 -10.00 -10.96
C TRP A 178 13.29 -8.76 -11.54
N ASN A 179 14.52 -8.41 -11.09
CA ASN A 179 15.26 -7.25 -11.57
C ASN A 179 15.93 -7.49 -12.94
N ILE A 180 15.12 -7.48 -14.00
CA ILE A 180 15.56 -7.76 -15.38
C ILE A 180 16.69 -6.84 -15.87
N GLY A 181 16.81 -5.63 -15.33
CA GLY A 181 17.89 -4.69 -15.65
C GLY A 181 19.27 -5.14 -15.16
N ASN A 182 19.32 -6.03 -14.16
CA ASN A 182 20.54 -6.63 -13.61
C ASN A 182 20.64 -8.14 -13.85
N ALA A 183 19.75 -8.72 -14.66
CA ALA A 183 19.70 -10.16 -14.94
C ALA A 183 21.09 -10.72 -15.36
N PRO A 184 21.60 -11.81 -14.75
CA PRO A 184 22.89 -12.38 -15.11
C PRO A 184 22.92 -12.88 -16.55
N GLU A 185 24.06 -12.72 -17.22
CA GLU A 185 24.27 -13.17 -18.59
C GLU A 185 24.81 -14.61 -18.59
N THR A 186 24.20 -15.47 -19.40
CA THR A 186 24.61 -16.87 -19.59
C THR A 186 25.79 -16.93 -20.57
N ALA A 187 26.62 -17.98 -20.47
CA ALA A 187 27.80 -18.12 -21.31
C ALA A 187 27.47 -18.80 -22.64
N LYS A 188 27.46 -18.03 -23.73
CA LYS A 188 27.33 -18.55 -25.12
C LYS A 188 28.48 -19.52 -25.44
N LYS A 189 28.15 -20.78 -25.73
CA LYS A 189 29.13 -21.84 -26.06
C LYS A 189 29.17 -22.21 -27.54
N SER A 190 28.06 -22.02 -28.26
CA SER A 190 28.00 -22.21 -29.72
C SER A 190 27.12 -21.12 -30.37
N LYS A 191 26.64 -21.31 -31.61
CA LYS A 191 25.65 -20.40 -32.21
C LYS A 191 24.34 -20.37 -31.40
N TYR A 192 23.92 -21.52 -30.86
CA TYR A 192 22.62 -21.72 -30.23
C TYR A 192 22.69 -22.32 -28.82
N ILE A 193 23.84 -22.85 -28.38
CA ILE A 193 24.00 -23.39 -27.03
C ILE A 193 24.50 -22.30 -26.08
N PHE A 194 23.78 -22.09 -24.99
CA PHE A 194 24.13 -21.20 -23.88
C PHE A 194 24.11 -22.00 -22.57
N GLU A 195 25.13 -21.82 -21.73
CA GLU A 195 25.26 -22.54 -20.45
C GLU A 195 25.38 -21.56 -19.27
N TYR A 196 24.84 -21.91 -18.11
CA TYR A 196 24.95 -21.09 -16.91
C TYR A 196 25.01 -21.94 -15.63
N GLU A 197 26.06 -21.75 -14.84
CA GLU A 197 26.23 -22.36 -13.53
C GLU A 197 25.91 -21.34 -12.45
N CYS A 198 24.95 -21.64 -11.58
CA CYS A 198 24.46 -20.71 -10.57
C CYS A 198 23.79 -21.40 -9.40
N TRP A 199 23.67 -20.70 -8.27
CA TRP A 199 22.72 -21.06 -7.23
C TRP A 199 21.31 -20.61 -7.63
N LEU A 200 20.33 -21.49 -7.43
CA LEU A 200 18.91 -21.18 -7.50
C LEU A 200 18.27 -21.46 -6.12
N ASN A 201 17.46 -20.51 -5.67
CA ASN A 201 16.55 -20.65 -4.53
C ASN A 201 15.25 -21.35 -4.98
N GLU A 202 14.41 -21.74 -4.02
CA GLU A 202 13.03 -22.13 -4.29
C GLU A 202 12.25 -20.92 -4.84
N GLY A 203 11.49 -21.10 -5.92
CA GLY A 203 10.78 -20.02 -6.59
C GLY A 203 10.83 -20.11 -8.12
N GLU A 204 10.47 -19.02 -8.79
CA GLU A 204 10.24 -19.00 -10.24
C GLU A 204 11.44 -18.49 -11.03
N LEU A 205 11.60 -18.95 -12.28
CA LEU A 205 12.48 -18.32 -13.27
C LEU A 205 11.99 -18.44 -14.71
N ARG A 206 12.48 -17.53 -15.55
CA ARG A 206 12.41 -17.54 -17.02
C ARG A 206 13.72 -17.03 -17.62
N ALA A 207 13.87 -17.12 -18.95
CA ALA A 207 15.03 -16.61 -19.67
C ALA A 207 14.64 -15.59 -20.75
N THR A 208 15.60 -14.75 -21.19
CA THR A 208 15.34 -13.69 -22.17
C THR A 208 16.58 -13.35 -23.00
N THR A 209 16.38 -13.06 -24.28
CA THR A 209 17.45 -12.63 -25.21
C THR A 209 17.97 -11.22 -24.94
N LYS A 210 17.33 -10.47 -24.04
CA LYS A 210 17.64 -9.05 -23.72
C LYS A 210 17.23 -8.70 -22.29
N ARG A 211 17.91 -7.73 -21.67
CA ARG A 211 17.52 -7.15 -20.37
C ARG A 211 16.30 -6.20 -20.47
N ALA A 212 15.20 -6.70 -21.03
CA ALA A 212 13.93 -6.02 -21.18
C ALA A 212 12.77 -7.03 -21.27
N TRP A 213 11.57 -6.61 -20.89
CA TRP A 213 10.36 -7.44 -20.94
C TRP A 213 9.89 -7.73 -22.39
N GLY A 214 9.04 -8.74 -22.52
CA GLY A 214 8.42 -9.15 -23.78
C GLY A 214 8.69 -10.60 -24.15
N TYR A 215 9.00 -10.86 -25.43
CA TYR A 215 9.38 -12.18 -25.95
C TYR A 215 10.52 -12.79 -25.14
N HIS A 216 10.17 -13.80 -24.34
CA HIS A 216 11.02 -14.49 -23.37
C HIS A 216 10.94 -16.00 -23.62
N ILE A 217 11.96 -16.71 -23.15
CA ILE A 217 12.04 -18.16 -23.15
C ILE A 217 11.40 -18.67 -21.85
N ARG A 218 10.31 -19.43 -21.98
CA ARG A 218 9.39 -19.86 -20.90
C ARG A 218 9.06 -21.36 -21.05
N PRO A 219 8.62 -22.07 -20.00
CA PRO A 219 8.18 -23.47 -20.15
C PRO A 219 6.98 -23.63 -21.09
N VAL A 220 6.62 -24.87 -21.40
CA VAL A 220 5.44 -25.23 -22.20
C VAL A 220 4.10 -25.17 -21.45
N THR A 221 4.14 -25.22 -20.13
CA THR A 221 3.01 -25.07 -19.18
C THR A 221 3.54 -24.36 -17.94
N ASP A 222 2.70 -23.79 -17.09
CA ASP A 222 3.21 -23.15 -15.88
C ASP A 222 3.80 -24.13 -14.87
N HIS A 223 4.73 -23.62 -14.05
CA HIS A 223 5.41 -24.31 -12.96
C HIS A 223 6.01 -25.69 -13.32
N VAL A 224 6.48 -25.87 -14.56
CA VAL A 224 7.34 -27.01 -14.94
C VAL A 224 8.53 -27.05 -13.99
N LYS A 225 8.67 -28.15 -13.25
CA LYS A 225 9.57 -28.18 -12.10
C LYS A 225 11.03 -28.34 -12.51
N ILE A 226 11.90 -27.68 -11.75
CA ILE A 226 13.34 -27.87 -11.72
C ILE A 226 13.71 -28.33 -10.29
N GLY A 227 14.37 -29.47 -10.17
CA GLY A 227 14.72 -30.06 -8.88
C GLY A 227 15.95 -30.96 -8.96
N LYS A 228 16.19 -31.76 -7.91
CA LYS A 228 17.35 -32.66 -7.78
C LYS A 228 17.47 -33.70 -8.89
N ASP A 229 16.33 -34.15 -9.44
CA ASP A 229 16.27 -35.12 -10.53
C ASP A 229 16.35 -34.46 -11.94
N GLY A 230 16.53 -33.14 -12.00
CA GLY A 230 16.56 -32.34 -13.22
C GLY A 230 15.26 -31.57 -13.47
N ILE A 231 14.88 -31.44 -14.74
CA ILE A 231 13.71 -30.67 -15.20
C ILE A 231 12.59 -31.60 -15.68
N GLU A 232 11.35 -31.32 -15.27
CA GLU A 232 10.17 -32.15 -15.53
C GLU A 232 9.79 -32.21 -17.03
N ASN A 233 10.05 -31.15 -17.78
CA ASN A 233 9.91 -31.10 -19.23
C ASN A 233 10.99 -30.19 -19.83
N GLU A 234 11.86 -30.75 -20.67
CA GLU A 234 12.97 -29.99 -21.28
C GLU A 234 12.48 -28.94 -22.29
N ASN A 235 11.29 -29.09 -22.88
CA ASN A 235 10.84 -28.21 -23.97
C ASN A 235 10.47 -26.80 -23.47
N PHE A 236 10.77 -25.78 -24.27
CA PHE A 236 10.41 -24.39 -23.99
C PHE A 236 9.68 -23.72 -25.17
N MET A 237 9.05 -22.58 -24.90
CA MET A 237 8.48 -21.68 -25.91
C MET A 237 9.20 -20.32 -25.89
N TYR A 238 9.30 -19.65 -27.04
CA TYR A 238 9.79 -18.27 -27.12
C TYR A 238 8.66 -17.31 -27.52
N VAL A 239 8.03 -16.71 -26.51
CA VAL A 239 6.74 -16.01 -26.63
C VAL A 239 6.66 -14.77 -25.74
N TRP A 240 5.79 -13.82 -26.10
CA TRP A 240 5.46 -12.67 -25.26
C TRP A 240 4.54 -13.06 -24.09
N ASP A 241 3.67 -14.04 -24.32
CA ASP A 241 2.54 -14.48 -23.51
C ASP A 241 2.36 -16.00 -23.72
N PRO A 242 1.94 -16.81 -22.73
CA PRO A 242 1.45 -16.46 -21.38
C PRO A 242 2.59 -16.24 -20.39
N ASP A 243 2.32 -15.62 -19.24
CA ASP A 243 3.35 -15.19 -18.28
C ASP A 243 3.94 -16.31 -17.38
N ILE A 244 4.00 -17.53 -17.91
CA ILE A 244 4.36 -18.76 -17.21
C ILE A 244 5.87 -18.92 -16.96
N ASN A 245 6.22 -19.64 -15.89
CA ASN A 245 7.55 -19.72 -15.29
C ASN A 245 7.95 -21.15 -14.92
N TRP A 246 9.25 -21.48 -15.00
CA TRP A 246 9.76 -22.70 -14.37
C TRP A 246 9.76 -22.53 -12.84
N LEU A 247 9.36 -23.58 -12.12
CA LEU A 247 9.36 -23.59 -10.66
C LEU A 247 10.53 -24.41 -10.13
N VAL A 248 11.52 -23.76 -9.51
CA VAL A 248 12.58 -24.44 -8.77
C VAL A 248 12.03 -24.92 -7.44
N THR A 249 12.02 -26.23 -7.22
CA THR A 249 11.48 -26.87 -6.00
C THR A 249 12.57 -27.36 -5.04
N ASP A 250 13.82 -27.45 -5.49
CA ASP A 250 14.97 -27.76 -4.65
C ASP A 250 16.02 -26.65 -4.75
N PRO A 251 16.30 -25.89 -3.68
CA PRO A 251 17.43 -24.98 -3.64
C PRO A 251 18.76 -25.71 -3.85
N GLY A 252 19.66 -25.15 -4.67
CA GLY A 252 20.92 -25.80 -5.02
C GLY A 252 21.74 -25.01 -6.04
N ASN A 253 23.00 -25.40 -6.25
CA ASN A 253 23.71 -25.05 -7.46
C ASN A 253 23.22 -25.93 -8.63
N TYR A 254 23.00 -25.32 -9.79
CA TYR A 254 22.58 -25.98 -11.02
C TYR A 254 23.51 -25.59 -12.17
N HIS A 255 23.76 -26.53 -13.08
CA HIS A 255 24.19 -26.23 -14.45
C HIS A 255 22.94 -26.21 -15.34
N LEU A 256 22.66 -25.08 -15.99
CA LEU A 256 21.58 -24.89 -16.96
C LEU A 256 22.16 -24.90 -18.38
N THR A 257 21.58 -25.67 -19.29
CA THR A 257 21.95 -25.67 -20.72
C THR A 257 20.73 -25.34 -21.57
N PHE A 258 20.74 -24.20 -22.24
CA PHE A 258 19.72 -23.79 -23.21
C PHE A 258 20.18 -24.13 -24.63
N ASP A 259 19.37 -24.90 -25.35
CA ASP A 259 19.48 -25.14 -26.79
C ASP A 259 18.44 -24.28 -27.52
N LEU A 260 18.91 -23.22 -28.16
CA LEU A 260 18.09 -22.27 -28.92
C LEU A 260 17.76 -22.74 -30.35
N GLU A 261 18.30 -23.87 -30.82
CA GLU A 261 18.00 -24.46 -32.12
C GLU A 261 16.82 -25.43 -32.01
N ASN A 262 16.82 -26.26 -30.97
CA ASN A 262 15.80 -27.29 -30.71
C ASN A 262 14.76 -26.90 -29.63
N TRP A 263 14.88 -25.71 -29.05
CA TRP A 263 14.03 -25.18 -27.97
C TRP A 263 13.95 -26.08 -26.73
N THR A 264 15.12 -26.45 -26.20
CA THR A 264 15.19 -27.22 -24.94
C THR A 264 16.05 -26.56 -23.87
N LEU A 265 15.65 -26.70 -22.61
CA LEU A 265 16.40 -26.41 -21.41
C LEU A 265 16.71 -27.73 -20.70
N LYS A 266 17.99 -27.98 -20.39
CA LYS A 266 18.43 -29.06 -19.51
C LYS A 266 18.97 -28.47 -18.21
N THR A 267 18.78 -29.19 -17.10
CA THR A 267 19.24 -28.76 -15.78
C THR A 267 19.91 -29.92 -15.04
N GLU A 268 21.15 -29.75 -14.59
CA GLU A 268 21.86 -30.71 -13.74
C GLU A 268 22.02 -30.14 -12.33
N PHE A 269 21.56 -30.86 -11.31
CA PHE A 269 21.70 -30.46 -9.90
C PHE A 269 23.11 -30.78 -9.39
N LEU A 270 23.90 -29.74 -9.13
CA LEU A 270 25.27 -29.83 -8.60
C LEU A 270 25.30 -29.82 -7.05
N GLY A 271 24.19 -29.42 -6.41
CA GLY A 271 24.07 -29.37 -4.95
C GLY A 271 24.89 -28.25 -4.31
N GLY A 272 25.71 -28.59 -3.32
CA GLY A 272 26.49 -27.62 -2.52
C GLY A 272 25.68 -26.91 -1.44
N GLU A 273 26.37 -26.03 -0.70
CA GLU A 273 25.77 -25.13 0.30
C GLU A 273 25.32 -23.82 -0.37
N ASN A 274 24.31 -23.14 0.19
CA ASN A 274 23.84 -21.87 -0.35
C ASN A 274 24.97 -20.81 -0.24
N PRO A 275 25.42 -20.20 -1.35
CA PRO A 275 26.48 -19.18 -1.31
C PRO A 275 25.99 -17.84 -0.74
N ASP A 276 24.68 -17.58 -0.70
CA ASP A 276 24.08 -16.42 -0.03
C ASP A 276 22.65 -16.73 0.47
N PRO A 277 22.49 -17.40 1.62
CA PRO A 277 21.19 -17.65 2.28
C PRO A 277 20.65 -16.37 2.96
N GLU A 278 20.57 -15.27 2.20
CA GLU A 278 20.54 -13.89 2.70
C GLU A 278 21.42 -13.72 3.94
N VAL A 279 22.75 -13.74 3.78
CA VAL A 279 23.64 -13.32 4.87
C VAL A 279 23.58 -11.81 4.98
N LYS A 280 22.48 -11.32 5.56
CA LYS A 280 22.17 -9.92 5.89
C LYS A 280 23.32 -9.38 6.73
N LYS A 281 24.28 -8.75 6.04
CA LYS A 281 25.51 -8.23 6.67
C LYS A 281 25.11 -7.25 7.77
N PRO A 282 25.85 -7.19 8.90
CA PRO A 282 25.51 -6.27 9.96
C PRO A 282 25.40 -4.84 9.45
N ILE A 283 24.37 -4.10 9.88
CA ILE A 283 24.21 -2.70 9.47
C ILE A 283 25.27 -1.87 10.20
N GLU A 284 26.36 -1.58 9.50
CA GLU A 284 27.51 -0.86 10.05
C GLU A 284 27.20 0.62 10.26
N THR A 285 26.91 1.00 11.50
CA THR A 285 26.72 2.40 11.91
C THR A 285 27.23 2.63 13.33
N SER A 286 27.66 3.86 13.61
CA SER A 286 27.96 4.34 14.97
C SER A 286 26.74 4.83 15.75
N THR A 287 25.62 5.04 15.07
CA THR A 287 24.45 5.77 15.56
C THR A 287 23.14 5.17 15.01
N LEU A 288 22.08 5.23 15.81
CA LEU A 288 20.70 5.04 15.35
C LEU A 288 19.83 6.17 15.92
N PHE A 289 18.83 6.58 15.15
CA PHE A 289 17.90 7.66 15.46
C PHE A 289 16.47 7.25 15.09
N MET A 290 15.51 7.57 15.95
CA MET A 290 14.10 7.23 15.79
C MET A 290 13.29 8.50 15.50
N VAL A 291 12.38 8.41 14.53
CA VAL A 291 11.58 9.55 14.02
C VAL A 291 10.14 9.12 13.77
N GLY A 292 9.19 10.01 14.06
CA GLY A 292 7.75 9.80 13.87
C GLY A 292 6.89 10.22 15.07
N ASP A 293 5.57 10.19 14.91
CA ASP A 293 4.58 10.66 15.89
C ASP A 293 4.60 9.93 17.23
N ALA A 294 5.20 8.74 17.31
CA ALA A 294 5.43 8.06 18.58
C ALA A 294 6.57 8.69 19.41
N THR A 295 7.37 9.60 18.84
CA THR A 295 8.55 10.20 19.48
C THR A 295 8.27 11.60 20.04
N VAL A 296 9.18 12.12 20.88
CA VAL A 296 9.06 13.46 21.48
C VAL A 296 9.03 14.60 20.45
N ASN A 297 9.70 14.43 19.31
CA ASN A 297 9.89 15.47 18.27
C ASN A 297 9.17 15.18 16.95
N GLY A 298 8.40 14.08 16.87
CA GLY A 298 7.55 13.79 15.71
C GLY A 298 8.36 13.45 14.46
N TRP A 299 7.88 13.90 13.30
CA TRP A 299 8.52 13.71 11.99
C TRP A 299 9.63 14.72 11.65
N ASN A 300 10.26 15.36 12.66
CA ASN A 300 11.39 16.26 12.45
C ASN A 300 12.71 15.46 12.36
N GLY A 301 13.47 15.62 11.28
CA GLY A 301 14.70 14.89 11.00
C GLY A 301 15.94 15.51 11.64
N ASP A 302 15.99 16.82 11.82
CA ASP A 302 17.08 17.50 12.52
C ASP A 302 17.06 17.25 14.05
N ALA A 303 15.90 16.87 14.62
CA ALA A 303 15.69 16.65 16.06
C ALA A 303 15.26 15.21 16.43
N MET A 304 15.66 14.20 15.65
CA MET A 304 15.32 12.79 15.91
C MET A 304 15.77 12.28 17.30
N THR A 305 15.07 11.28 17.82
CA THR A 305 15.37 10.65 19.12
C THR A 305 16.52 9.64 18.99
N ALA A 306 17.70 9.96 19.50
CA ALA A 306 18.88 9.08 19.44
C ALA A 306 18.74 7.81 20.31
N LEU A 307 19.28 6.70 19.82
CA LEU A 307 19.45 5.44 20.58
C LEU A 307 20.86 5.36 21.18
N THR A 308 20.99 4.75 22.35
CA THR A 308 22.27 4.45 23.00
C THR A 308 22.84 3.13 22.44
N ARG A 309 24.00 3.22 21.79
CA ARG A 309 24.78 2.04 21.36
C ARG A 309 25.30 1.30 22.60
N ASP A 310 25.24 -0.03 22.59
CA ASP A 310 25.83 -0.83 23.65
C ASP A 310 27.37 -0.72 23.67
N ALA A 311 27.96 -0.84 24.86
CA ALA A 311 29.40 -0.70 25.06
C ALA A 311 30.18 -2.01 24.89
N SER A 312 29.50 -3.14 24.75
CA SER A 312 30.06 -4.49 24.61
C SER A 312 29.75 -5.16 23.26
N ASP A 313 28.59 -4.88 22.68
CA ASP A 313 28.22 -5.26 21.31
C ASP A 313 28.00 -4.01 20.45
N SER A 314 28.85 -3.82 19.45
CA SER A 314 28.82 -2.64 18.59
C SER A 314 27.61 -2.60 17.64
N HIS A 315 26.89 -3.72 17.48
CA HIS A 315 25.71 -3.83 16.62
C HIS A 315 24.40 -3.78 17.42
N VAL A 316 24.45 -3.64 18.75
CA VAL A 316 23.27 -3.47 19.59
C VAL A 316 23.05 -2.00 19.95
N PHE A 317 21.80 -1.56 19.83
CA PHE A 317 21.36 -0.21 20.17
C PHE A 317 20.07 -0.28 21.00
N THR A 318 19.96 0.59 22.00
CA THR A 318 18.82 0.63 22.93
C THR A 318 18.19 2.01 23.02
N TYR A 319 16.88 2.06 23.17
CA TYR A 319 16.14 3.23 23.62
C TYR A 319 15.41 2.86 24.92
N GLU A 320 15.42 3.74 25.91
CA GLU A 320 14.50 3.64 27.04
C GLU A 320 13.87 5.02 27.31
N GLY A 321 12.54 5.09 27.30
CA GLY A 321 11.82 6.35 27.46
C GLY A 321 10.36 6.28 27.00
N ASN A 322 9.73 7.44 26.92
CA ASN A 322 8.33 7.59 26.54
C ASN A 322 8.12 7.37 25.03
N LEU A 323 7.26 6.44 24.66
CA LEU A 323 6.62 6.39 23.35
C LEU A 323 5.15 6.85 23.46
N TYR A 324 4.74 7.66 22.51
CA TYR A 324 3.37 8.17 22.36
C TYR A 324 2.59 7.32 21.37
N ALA A 325 1.26 7.40 21.40
CA ALA A 325 0.43 6.71 20.42
C ALA A 325 0.61 7.36 19.04
N GLY A 326 1.13 6.61 18.07
CA GLY A 326 1.61 7.15 16.80
C GLY A 326 2.54 6.17 16.08
N GLU A 327 3.17 6.63 14.99
CA GLU A 327 4.04 5.81 14.15
C GLU A 327 5.52 6.15 14.35
N PHE A 328 6.45 5.24 14.02
CA PHE A 328 7.88 5.57 13.88
C PHE A 328 8.65 4.67 12.91
N LYS A 329 9.81 5.17 12.47
CA LYS A 329 10.89 4.47 11.76
C LYS A 329 12.23 4.75 12.45
N VAL A 330 13.26 3.96 12.13
CA VAL A 330 14.63 4.16 12.65
C VAL A 330 15.62 4.34 11.50
N TYR A 331 16.61 5.21 11.67
CA TYR A 331 17.62 5.58 10.67
C TYR A 331 19.04 5.57 11.28
N PRO A 332 20.10 5.29 10.49
CA PRO A 332 21.48 5.30 11.00
C PRO A 332 22.08 6.71 11.21
N LYS A 333 21.37 7.76 10.77
CA LYS A 333 21.76 9.17 10.82
C LYS A 333 20.52 10.06 10.95
N SER A 334 20.71 11.29 11.43
CA SER A 334 19.70 12.35 11.49
C SER A 334 19.88 13.37 10.35
N GLY A 335 18.88 14.23 10.15
CA GLY A 335 18.78 15.25 9.10
C GLY A 335 17.44 15.17 8.36
N ASP A 336 16.89 16.31 7.95
CA ASP A 336 15.56 16.39 7.30
C ASP A 336 15.46 15.68 5.93
N GLU A 337 16.55 15.27 5.27
CA GLU A 337 16.46 14.49 4.01
C GLU A 337 16.12 13.00 4.23
N TYR A 338 15.81 12.57 5.46
CA TYR A 338 15.47 11.18 5.81
C TYR A 338 14.36 10.49 4.99
N PRO A 339 13.37 11.17 4.37
CA PRO A 339 12.42 10.52 3.47
C PRO A 339 13.07 9.91 2.22
N SER A 340 14.32 10.27 1.92
CA SER A 340 15.11 9.74 0.79
C SER A 340 16.09 8.62 1.16
N TRP A 341 16.14 8.19 2.42
CA TRP A 341 17.10 7.21 2.91
C TRP A 341 16.44 5.85 3.21
N ASP A 342 17.24 4.79 3.13
CA ASP A 342 16.85 3.48 3.63
C ASP A 342 16.53 3.54 5.13
N ALA A 343 15.44 2.89 5.53
CA ALA A 343 14.89 2.97 6.89
C ALA A 343 14.84 1.58 7.53
N ILE A 344 15.31 1.47 8.79
CA ILE A 344 15.11 0.29 9.62
C ILE A 344 13.64 0.27 10.05
N ARG A 345 12.93 -0.79 9.66
CA ARG A 345 11.46 -0.86 9.69
C ARG A 345 10.96 -2.31 9.72
N PRO A 346 9.71 -2.59 10.15
CA PRO A 346 9.23 -3.97 10.19
C PRO A 346 8.97 -4.56 8.80
N LEU A 347 8.99 -5.91 8.70
CA LEU A 347 8.62 -6.70 7.52
C LEU A 347 7.12 -6.64 7.14
N GLY A 348 6.37 -5.61 7.52
CA GLY A 348 4.96 -5.47 7.15
C GLY A 348 4.38 -4.14 7.59
N GLY A 349 3.36 -3.68 6.88
CA GLY A 349 2.69 -2.41 7.18
C GLY A 349 2.16 -2.34 8.60
N ASN A 350 2.38 -1.19 9.24
CA ASN A 350 1.73 -0.74 10.46
C ASN A 350 1.79 -1.73 11.65
N ARG A 351 2.94 -2.39 11.89
CA ARG A 351 3.08 -3.39 12.98
C ARG A 351 2.77 -2.77 14.34
N PRO A 352 1.83 -3.33 15.14
CA PRO A 352 1.39 -2.71 16.37
C PRO A 352 2.36 -2.97 17.53
N ILE A 353 2.83 -1.91 18.18
CA ILE A 353 3.44 -1.98 19.51
C ILE A 353 2.33 -1.74 20.55
N THR A 354 2.25 -2.61 21.55
CA THR A 354 1.20 -2.60 22.60
C THR A 354 1.86 -2.72 23.98
N LYS A 355 1.10 -2.99 25.04
CA LYS A 355 1.67 -3.42 26.34
C LYS A 355 2.19 -4.87 26.37
N THR A 356 2.24 -5.56 25.23
CA THR A 356 2.82 -6.91 25.09
C THR A 356 4.22 -6.82 24.54
N ASP A 357 5.17 -7.54 25.16
CA ASP A 357 6.56 -7.56 24.73
C ASP A 357 6.75 -8.24 23.36
N ILE A 358 7.65 -7.67 22.56
CA ILE A 358 8.13 -8.20 21.27
C ILE A 358 9.55 -8.71 21.49
N THR A 359 9.83 -9.94 21.07
CA THR A 359 11.14 -10.58 21.22
C THR A 359 11.71 -10.96 19.86
N GLU A 360 12.84 -10.35 19.51
CA GLU A 360 13.61 -10.59 18.27
C GLU A 360 12.77 -10.65 16.97
N GLU A 361 11.80 -9.75 16.80
CA GLU A 361 11.04 -9.60 15.54
C GLU A 361 11.97 -9.07 14.43
N GLU A 362 11.99 -9.73 13.27
CA GLU A 362 12.83 -9.34 12.15
C GLU A 362 12.44 -7.99 11.54
N PHE A 363 13.44 -7.27 11.02
CA PHE A 363 13.27 -6.02 10.30
C PHE A 363 13.89 -6.05 8.89
N ASP A 364 13.52 -5.06 8.10
CA ASP A 364 14.11 -4.68 6.81
C ASP A 364 14.84 -3.33 6.95
N TYR A 365 15.76 -3.07 6.03
CA TYR A 365 16.52 -1.82 5.89
C TYR A 365 16.67 -1.50 4.41
N SER A 366 15.66 -0.82 3.86
CA SER A 366 15.66 -0.30 2.49
C SER A 366 14.68 0.88 2.35
N LEU A 367 14.61 1.52 1.18
CA LEU A 367 13.79 2.73 0.96
C LEU A 367 12.28 2.45 0.85
N ASN A 368 11.85 1.39 0.17
CA ASN A 368 10.42 1.05 -0.06
C ASN A 368 10.14 -0.43 0.22
N PRO A 369 8.97 -0.84 0.75
CA PRO A 369 7.76 -0.04 1.03
C PRO A 369 7.80 0.69 2.38
N ASP A 370 7.10 1.82 2.51
CA ASP A 370 7.13 2.73 3.68
C ASP A 370 6.39 2.21 4.94
N TYR A 371 6.78 1.01 5.39
CA TYR A 371 6.31 0.36 6.61
C TYR A 371 6.89 1.01 7.88
N LYS A 372 6.13 0.90 8.97
CA LYS A 372 6.36 1.61 10.23
C LYS A 372 5.91 0.73 11.41
N TRP A 373 6.52 0.92 12.57
CA TRP A 373 5.93 0.47 13.83
C TRP A 373 4.89 1.49 14.30
N VAL A 374 3.80 1.02 14.91
CA VAL A 374 2.67 1.85 15.34
C VAL A 374 2.33 1.56 16.78
N VAL A 375 2.74 2.45 17.66
CA VAL A 375 2.48 2.39 19.10
C VAL A 375 1.00 2.66 19.34
N LYS A 376 0.30 1.69 19.92
CA LYS A 376 -1.14 1.77 20.25
C LYS A 376 -1.37 2.23 21.69
N ASP A 377 -0.47 1.87 22.58
CA ASP A 377 -0.48 2.23 23.99
C ASP A 377 0.62 3.24 24.27
N ALA A 378 0.27 4.47 24.67
CA ALA A 378 1.28 5.43 25.13
C ALA A 378 1.84 5.01 26.52
N GLY A 379 3.16 5.10 26.69
CA GLY A 379 3.83 4.68 27.94
C GLY A 379 5.35 4.72 27.85
N LYS A 380 6.02 4.26 28.90
CA LYS A 380 7.47 4.05 28.89
C LYS A 380 7.81 2.66 28.36
N TYR A 381 8.75 2.62 27.43
CA TYR A 381 9.20 1.42 26.73
C TYR A 381 10.72 1.28 26.77
N ARG A 382 11.19 0.05 26.59
CA ARG A 382 12.55 -0.23 26.11
C ARG A 382 12.49 -0.81 24.71
N LEU A 383 13.23 -0.23 23.77
CA LEU A 383 13.51 -0.84 22.46
C LEU A 383 14.95 -1.33 22.44
N THR A 384 15.18 -2.49 21.84
CA THR A 384 16.52 -3.03 21.56
C THR A 384 16.57 -3.44 20.09
N LEU A 385 17.46 -2.82 19.31
CA LEU A 385 17.71 -3.17 17.92
C LEU A 385 19.06 -3.87 17.84
N ASN A 386 19.08 -5.07 17.26
CA ASN A 386 20.30 -5.80 16.97
C ASN A 386 20.56 -5.80 15.46
N LEU A 387 21.58 -5.04 15.04
CA LEU A 387 21.93 -4.79 13.64
C LEU A 387 22.72 -5.93 12.99
N SER A 388 23.22 -6.92 13.75
CA SER A 388 23.89 -8.11 13.22
C SER A 388 22.94 -9.31 13.09
N LYS A 389 21.87 -9.36 13.90
CA LYS A 389 20.73 -10.28 13.76
C LYS A 389 19.61 -9.77 12.84
N TRP A 390 19.55 -8.47 12.59
CA TRP A 390 18.43 -7.79 11.92
C TRP A 390 17.09 -7.92 12.66
N THR A 391 17.12 -7.80 13.99
CA THR A 391 15.93 -7.95 14.85
C THR A 391 15.69 -6.77 15.80
N MET A 392 14.43 -6.56 16.14
CA MET A 392 13.94 -5.57 17.11
C MET A 392 13.22 -6.29 18.26
N SER A 393 13.49 -5.87 19.49
CA SER A 393 12.73 -6.28 20.68
C SER A 393 12.18 -5.04 21.40
N CYS A 394 10.98 -5.16 21.96
CA CYS A 394 10.26 -4.08 22.64
C CYS A 394 9.68 -4.60 23.96
N SER A 395 9.92 -3.92 25.08
CA SER A 395 9.33 -4.23 26.38
C SER A 395 8.57 -3.04 26.96
N TYR A 396 7.37 -3.28 27.49
CA TYR A 396 6.60 -2.26 28.19
C TYR A 396 7.07 -2.10 29.65
N LEU A 397 7.48 -0.90 30.03
CA LEU A 397 8.03 -0.62 31.37
C LEU A 397 7.03 0.09 32.30
N GLY A 398 6.05 0.82 31.77
CA GLY A 398 5.05 1.51 32.59
C GLY A 398 4.30 2.62 31.86
N THR A 399 3.58 3.43 32.64
CA THR A 399 2.98 4.68 32.13
C THR A 399 4.05 5.67 31.67
N LEU A 400 3.64 6.73 30.96
CA LEU A 400 4.53 7.85 30.65
C LEU A 400 5.14 8.42 31.93
N GLU A 401 6.44 8.73 31.89
CA GLU A 401 7.15 9.51 32.92
C GLU A 401 7.18 11.00 32.53
N ASP A 402 7.40 11.90 33.50
CA ASP A 402 7.61 13.31 33.21
C ASP A 402 8.95 13.52 32.47
N ILE A 403 8.94 14.26 31.36
CA ILE A 403 10.16 14.54 30.58
C ILE A 403 10.79 15.85 31.06
N GLU A 404 11.99 15.79 31.62
CA GLU A 404 12.86 16.95 31.78
C GLU A 404 13.51 17.33 30.44
N ILE A 405 12.98 18.38 29.81
CA ILE A 405 13.51 18.93 28.56
C ILE A 405 14.41 20.13 28.90
N PRO A 406 15.67 20.19 28.42
CA PRO A 406 16.55 21.33 28.68
C PRO A 406 16.00 22.60 27.99
N VAL A 407 15.85 23.66 28.78
CA VAL A 407 15.44 24.99 28.29
C VAL A 407 16.55 25.56 27.40
N ASN A 408 16.25 25.68 26.11
CA ASN A 408 17.14 26.26 25.10
C ASN A 408 16.42 27.43 24.41
N PRO A 409 17.03 28.63 24.30
CA PRO A 409 16.34 29.79 23.74
C PRO A 409 15.80 29.56 22.33
N ILE A 410 14.50 29.76 22.11
CA ILE A 410 13.87 29.61 20.80
C ILE A 410 14.03 30.93 20.04
N GLU A 411 15.04 30.98 19.17
CA GLU A 411 15.28 32.13 18.30
C GLU A 411 14.40 32.05 17.04
N THR A 412 13.50 33.01 16.89
CA THR A 412 12.59 33.14 15.75
C THR A 412 12.29 34.61 15.46
N GLU A 413 11.91 34.91 14.22
CA GLU A 413 11.37 36.21 13.79
C GLU A 413 9.83 36.26 13.88
N GLU A 414 9.14 35.15 13.67
CA GLU A 414 7.69 35.02 13.76
C GLU A 414 7.26 34.14 14.95
N PHE A 415 6.09 34.43 15.53
CA PHE A 415 5.49 33.60 16.57
C PHE A 415 3.95 33.75 16.54
N PHE A 416 3.23 32.68 16.86
CA PHE A 416 1.79 32.57 16.66
C PHE A 416 1.09 31.88 17.83
N ILE A 417 -0.20 32.16 18.02
CA ILE A 417 -1.12 31.34 18.80
C ILE A 417 -2.18 30.70 17.89
N LEU A 418 -2.59 29.49 18.24
CA LEU A 418 -3.64 28.72 17.55
C LEU A 418 -4.45 27.88 18.53
N GLY A 419 -5.70 27.63 18.19
CA GLY A 419 -6.66 26.84 18.96
C GLY A 419 -8.04 27.49 19.03
N ASP A 420 -9.00 26.83 19.68
CA ASP A 420 -10.38 27.30 19.86
C ASP A 420 -10.44 28.72 20.49
N ALA A 421 -9.49 29.01 21.38
CA ALA A 421 -9.37 30.32 22.03
C ALA A 421 -8.75 31.41 21.13
N ALA A 422 -8.02 31.05 20.08
CA ALA A 422 -7.33 32.00 19.20
C ALA A 422 -8.27 32.55 18.11
N PRO A 423 -8.14 33.83 17.71
CA PRO A 423 -8.92 34.43 16.62
C PRO A 423 -8.91 33.66 15.28
N SER A 424 -7.81 32.99 14.94
CA SER A 424 -7.68 32.16 13.71
C SER A 424 -8.17 30.72 13.87
N GLY A 425 -8.59 30.29 15.06
CA GLY A 425 -8.87 28.87 15.34
C GLY A 425 -7.63 27.98 15.18
N TRP A 426 -7.82 26.79 14.60
CA TRP A 426 -6.77 25.80 14.34
C TRP A 426 -6.10 25.90 12.96
N ASP A 427 -6.29 26.99 12.21
CA ASP A 427 -5.60 27.17 10.92
C ASP A 427 -4.10 27.43 11.14
N ILE A 428 -3.29 26.38 10.94
CA ILE A 428 -1.83 26.42 11.08
C ILE A 428 -1.13 27.23 9.97
N TYR A 429 -1.81 27.46 8.84
CA TYR A 429 -1.28 28.20 7.70
C TYR A 429 -1.61 29.70 7.78
N ASN A 430 -2.71 30.07 8.45
CA ASN A 430 -3.09 31.45 8.78
C ASN A 430 -3.24 31.71 10.31
N PRO A 431 -2.31 31.28 11.18
CA PRO A 431 -2.47 31.31 12.62
C PRO A 431 -2.37 32.75 13.17
N THR A 432 -2.87 33.00 14.38
CA THR A 432 -2.94 34.37 14.91
C THR A 432 -1.55 34.87 15.30
N PRO A 433 -1.05 35.98 14.72
CA PRO A 433 0.30 36.47 14.99
C PRO A 433 0.45 37.07 16.39
N VAL A 434 1.65 36.91 16.95
CA VAL A 434 2.08 37.45 18.25
C VAL A 434 3.17 38.48 18.00
N THR A 435 3.07 39.67 18.61
CA THR A 435 4.00 40.78 18.34
C THR A 435 5.34 40.53 19.02
N ARG A 436 6.43 40.52 18.25
CA ARG A 436 7.80 40.52 18.80
C ARG A 436 8.12 41.87 19.46
N VAL A 437 8.50 41.84 20.73
CA VAL A 437 8.81 43.05 21.53
C VAL A 437 10.31 43.14 21.86
N SER A 438 10.99 42.00 21.97
CA SER A 438 12.45 41.90 21.98
C SER A 438 12.88 40.58 21.33
N LYS A 439 14.19 40.25 21.32
CA LYS A 439 14.71 39.04 20.65
C LYS A 439 13.92 37.77 20.97
N TYR A 440 13.59 37.56 22.25
CA TYR A 440 12.91 36.37 22.76
C TYR A 440 11.56 36.66 23.44
N ILE A 441 11.14 37.94 23.55
CA ILE A 441 9.87 38.32 24.19
C ILE A 441 8.81 38.60 23.12
N PHE A 442 7.74 37.80 23.14
CA PHE A 442 6.60 37.90 22.23
C PHE A 442 5.31 38.18 23.02
N VAL A 443 4.51 39.15 22.57
CA VAL A 443 3.31 39.63 23.26
C VAL A 443 2.10 39.56 22.34
N TYR A 444 1.06 38.85 22.80
CA TYR A 444 -0.28 38.92 22.21
C TYR A 444 -1.10 39.88 23.07
N ASP A 445 -1.87 40.77 22.45
CA ASP A 445 -2.71 41.73 23.15
C ASP A 445 -4.03 41.89 22.38
N GLY A 446 -5.10 41.25 22.86
CA GLY A 446 -6.35 41.12 22.12
C GLY A 446 -7.36 40.15 22.75
N HIS A 447 -8.46 39.91 22.06
CA HIS A 447 -9.56 39.05 22.52
C HIS A 447 -9.29 37.56 22.27
N LEU A 448 -9.36 36.76 23.33
CA LEU A 448 -9.39 35.30 23.28
C LEU A 448 -10.81 34.78 23.56
N ASN A 449 -11.18 33.69 22.89
CA ASN A 449 -12.36 32.91 23.26
C ASN A 449 -12.04 31.94 24.42
N ALA A 450 -13.05 31.28 24.98
CA ALA A 450 -12.82 30.16 25.89
C ALA A 450 -12.60 28.87 25.07
N GLY A 451 -11.68 28.01 25.50
CA GLY A 451 -11.31 26.76 24.82
C GLY A 451 -9.81 26.49 24.79
N ARG A 452 -9.36 25.49 24.02
CA ARG A 452 -7.96 25.05 24.00
C ARG A 452 -7.08 25.98 23.14
N MET A 453 -5.79 26.10 23.47
CA MET A 453 -4.79 26.74 22.62
C MET A 453 -3.36 26.24 22.86
N ARG A 454 -2.49 26.47 21.87
CA ARG A 454 -1.03 26.36 21.94
C ARG A 454 -0.37 27.53 21.20
N ALA A 455 0.96 27.56 21.19
CA ALA A 455 1.72 28.56 20.43
C ALA A 455 2.78 27.89 19.54
N THR A 456 3.29 28.58 18.53
CA THR A 456 4.28 28.04 17.58
C THR A 456 5.14 29.15 16.96
N PRO A 457 6.44 28.92 16.70
CA PRO A 457 7.27 29.78 15.87
C PRO A 457 7.10 29.53 14.35
N VAL A 458 6.46 28.42 13.95
CA VAL A 458 6.34 27.96 12.56
C VAL A 458 4.90 27.76 12.12
N LYS A 459 4.62 28.02 10.83
CA LYS A 459 3.31 27.80 10.18
C LYS A 459 3.15 26.36 9.67
N ASP A 460 3.53 25.39 10.49
CA ASP A 460 3.41 23.95 10.20
C ASP A 460 3.20 23.12 11.49
N TRP A 461 2.80 21.86 11.35
CA TRP A 461 2.60 20.93 12.46
C TRP A 461 3.91 20.33 12.99
N GLY A 462 3.85 19.73 14.19
CA GLY A 462 5.00 19.14 14.86
C GLY A 462 5.40 19.91 16.12
N ILE A 463 6.66 20.35 16.20
CA ILE A 463 7.27 20.94 17.40
C ILE A 463 6.63 22.31 17.72
N HIS A 464 5.81 22.37 18.78
CA HIS A 464 5.06 23.56 19.20
C HIS A 464 5.34 23.92 20.66
N VAL A 465 5.08 25.18 21.03
CA VAL A 465 5.14 25.68 22.41
C VAL A 465 3.85 25.31 23.15
N ARG A 466 3.97 24.51 24.21
CA ARG A 466 2.87 23.81 24.91
C ARG A 466 3.04 23.87 26.44
N PRO A 467 1.98 23.81 27.26
CA PRO A 467 2.15 23.71 28.71
C PRO A 467 2.76 22.37 29.15
N LYS A 468 3.30 22.33 30.37
CA LYS A 468 3.81 21.10 31.00
C LYS A 468 2.74 20.06 31.37
N SER A 469 1.46 20.39 31.27
CA SER A 469 0.32 19.48 31.48
C SER A 469 -0.85 19.88 30.59
N ASP A 470 -1.64 18.92 30.10
CA ASP A 470 -2.80 19.24 29.25
C ASP A 470 -3.90 20.01 30.01
N ASN A 471 -4.66 20.80 29.24
CA ASN A 471 -5.73 21.70 29.69
C ASN A 471 -5.30 22.66 30.81
N SER A 472 -4.02 23.04 30.84
CA SER A 472 -3.44 23.97 31.81
C SER A 472 -4.22 25.30 31.81
N PRO A 473 -4.89 25.70 32.91
CA PRO A 473 -5.80 26.84 32.88
C PRO A 473 -5.12 28.18 32.61
N ILE A 474 -5.81 29.00 31.80
CA ILE A 474 -5.59 30.44 31.68
C ILE A 474 -6.89 31.14 32.09
N GLY A 475 -6.91 31.66 33.32
CA GLY A 475 -8.06 32.31 33.93
C GLY A 475 -7.87 33.80 34.09
N ILE A 476 -8.83 34.46 34.74
CA ILE A 476 -8.76 35.91 35.03
C ILE A 476 -7.58 36.30 35.93
N ASN A 477 -7.02 35.34 36.67
CA ASN A 477 -5.87 35.52 37.57
C ASN A 477 -4.53 35.23 36.87
N GLY A 478 -4.52 34.94 35.56
CA GLY A 478 -3.34 34.55 34.80
C GLY A 478 -3.28 33.04 34.51
N VAL A 479 -2.06 32.52 34.33
CA VAL A 479 -1.81 31.10 34.01
C VAL A 479 -1.63 30.25 35.27
N ALA A 480 -2.12 29.01 35.26
CA ALA A 480 -1.95 28.07 36.39
C ALA A 480 -0.50 27.59 36.59
N SER A 481 0.27 27.50 35.49
CA SER A 481 1.72 27.28 35.50
C SER A 481 2.34 28.16 34.42
N SER A 482 3.44 28.82 34.76
CA SER A 482 4.18 29.67 33.82
C SER A 482 5.10 28.89 32.91
N GLY A 483 5.59 27.70 33.31
CA GLY A 483 6.57 26.94 32.52
C GLY A 483 5.94 26.20 31.33
N PHE A 484 6.55 26.34 30.15
CA PHE A 484 6.17 25.61 28.93
C PHE A 484 7.23 24.58 28.51
N ILE A 485 6.91 23.80 27.47
CA ILE A 485 7.80 22.89 26.74
C ILE A 485 7.73 23.21 25.24
N TYR A 486 8.73 22.79 24.47
CA TYR A 486 8.79 22.96 23.03
C TYR A 486 9.09 21.61 22.35
N THR A 487 8.04 20.87 21.99
CA THR A 487 8.09 19.48 21.51
C THR A 487 6.94 19.17 20.56
N ALA A 488 7.01 18.05 19.83
CA ALA A 488 5.90 17.51 19.05
C ALA A 488 4.96 16.63 19.88
N ASN A 489 5.45 16.06 20.98
CA ASN A 489 4.68 15.32 21.98
C ASN A 489 5.11 15.67 23.41
N PRO A 490 4.22 15.54 24.41
CA PRO A 490 2.80 15.16 24.30
C PRO A 490 1.91 16.27 23.72
N ASP A 491 0.69 15.94 23.28
CA ASP A 491 -0.28 16.92 22.74
C ASP A 491 -1.01 17.73 23.82
N TYR A 492 -0.23 18.47 24.60
CA TYR A 492 -0.72 19.32 25.69
C TYR A 492 -1.09 20.72 25.19
N ASN A 493 -2.19 21.25 25.71
CA ASN A 493 -2.75 22.54 25.33
C ASN A 493 -3.11 23.34 26.59
N TRP A 494 -3.02 24.67 26.54
CA TRP A 494 -3.65 25.52 27.54
C TRP A 494 -5.16 25.50 27.34
N ASN A 495 -5.92 25.78 28.40
CA ASN A 495 -7.37 25.98 28.31
C ASN A 495 -7.73 27.38 28.85
N VAL A 496 -8.19 28.28 27.97
CA VAL A 496 -8.69 29.60 28.35
C VAL A 496 -10.08 29.44 28.96
N GLU A 497 -10.22 29.79 30.24
CA GLU A 497 -11.44 29.51 31.01
C GLU A 497 -12.60 30.48 30.73
N LYS A 498 -12.27 31.72 30.34
CA LYS A 498 -13.23 32.82 30.14
C LYS A 498 -12.83 33.61 28.89
N ALA A 499 -13.77 33.85 28.00
CA ALA A 499 -13.55 34.73 26.85
C ALA A 499 -13.38 36.20 27.29
N GLY A 500 -12.57 36.96 26.54
CA GLY A 500 -12.35 38.38 26.75
C GLY A 500 -10.95 38.84 26.34
N ASN A 501 -10.60 40.09 26.66
CA ASN A 501 -9.31 40.66 26.32
C ASN A 501 -8.21 40.18 27.28
N TYR A 502 -7.14 39.63 26.70
CA TYR A 502 -5.93 39.21 27.40
C TYR A 502 -4.71 39.89 26.79
N LYS A 503 -3.72 40.14 27.65
CA LYS A 503 -2.33 40.24 27.22
C LYS A 503 -1.59 38.97 27.63
N LEU A 504 -1.12 38.21 26.64
CA LEU A 504 -0.18 37.12 26.85
C LEU A 504 1.25 37.65 26.66
N THR A 505 2.20 37.13 27.41
CA THR A 505 3.63 37.42 27.22
C THR A 505 4.39 36.10 27.30
N PHE A 506 5.03 35.73 26.20
CA PHE A 506 5.88 34.56 26.06
C PHE A 506 7.33 34.99 26.15
N ASP A 507 8.09 34.32 27.01
CA ASP A 507 9.53 34.39 27.12
C ASP A 507 10.12 33.11 26.54
N LEU A 508 10.71 33.24 25.35
CA LEU A 508 11.31 32.14 24.60
C LEU A 508 12.74 31.81 25.04
N GLU A 509 13.35 32.59 25.94
CA GLU A 509 14.68 32.36 26.51
C GLU A 509 14.60 31.48 27.76
N HIS A 510 13.60 31.75 28.62
CA HIS A 510 13.38 31.06 29.89
C HIS A 510 12.24 30.02 29.84
N TRP A 511 11.60 29.86 28.68
CA TRP A 511 10.42 29.01 28.44
C TRP A 511 9.26 29.27 29.41
N THR A 512 8.84 30.53 29.49
CA THR A 512 7.69 30.92 30.33
C THR A 512 6.59 31.68 29.59
N ILE A 513 5.35 31.53 30.07
CA ILE A 513 4.19 32.32 29.67
C ILE A 513 3.64 33.08 30.89
N LYS A 514 3.17 34.31 30.66
CA LYS A 514 2.33 35.08 31.57
C LYS A 514 1.04 35.48 30.84
N ALA A 515 -0.08 35.54 31.56
CA ALA A 515 -1.34 36.11 31.07
C ALA A 515 -1.84 37.21 32.02
N GLU A 516 -2.40 38.28 31.46
CA GLU A 516 -3.03 39.42 32.15
C GLU A 516 -4.43 39.64 31.54
N TYR A 517 -5.50 39.44 32.31
CA TYR A 517 -6.88 39.69 31.87
C TYR A 517 -7.24 41.19 32.00
N LYS A 518 -8.13 41.70 31.12
CA LYS A 518 -8.33 43.16 30.95
C LYS A 518 -9.78 43.70 31.05
N ASP A 519 -10.81 42.85 31.13
CA ASP A 519 -12.22 43.28 31.18
C ASP A 519 -12.85 43.26 32.60
#